data_AF-A0A3B8JKY7-F1
#
_entry.id   AF-A0A3B8JKY7-F1
#
_cell.length_a   1.000
_cell.length_b   1.000
_cell.length_c   1.000
_cell.angle_alpha   90.00
_cell.angle_beta   90.00
_cell.angle_gamma   90.00
#
_symmetry.space_group_name_H-M   'P 1'
#
loop_
_entity.id
_entity.type
_entity.pdbx_description
1 polymer ?
#
loop_
_entity_poly.entity_id
_entity_poly.type
_entity_poly.pdbx_seq_one_letter_code
_entity_poly.pdbx_strand_id
1 'polypeptide(L)'
;MPKARLIADLDPSGDGEDGLWVKLWRDMLWSILRGVPTTRKPFEDSADGKPIAEVQKVWNYLTKPEGKDIVDLPSTYFLGAQATNAENVPFQDRAKYQFLLHFWPYAAQVYEPVVRDKDDKLKSVGYVLVIPDVAHLETFCEDFEYAMKQERTSECFGDNGYRPREGVVNLALAGGLEMLRVLRKRLEELERGKSISDLVLGVEVVHAEKQGNSIKILETARITPKEDQIGEYARVKNAYRDAVFLEQRLRNVLTEPPWYFGFARLCAIRPSKESFGSVTFRRDARVAFSAEVDEMTTKHDNDLSVEKLIYEMVNTYLIKKIEDKYRLKWNEMKTDAQKTEFYEAKEKIAKDVFYGCRSRTGEDFIKYFVLTFCSVNQSYWLKFGSYEKLAKLLYEDTEKARALTLLAISGNA
;
A
#
# COMPACT_ATOMS: atom_id res chain seq x y z
N MET A 1 13.20 6.50 -28.29
CA MET A 1 12.98 6.17 -26.85
C MET A 1 14.11 5.27 -26.37
N PRO A 2 14.41 5.22 -25.05
CA PRO A 2 15.39 4.30 -24.48
C PRO A 2 15.03 2.85 -24.80
N LYS A 3 15.94 2.10 -25.46
CA LYS A 3 15.65 0.74 -25.95
C LYS A 3 15.35 -0.27 -24.83
N ALA A 4 15.84 -0.02 -23.61
CA ALA A 4 15.51 -0.80 -22.40
C ALA A 4 15.77 -2.32 -22.51
N ARG A 5 16.72 -2.77 -23.35
CA ARG A 5 16.98 -4.21 -23.64
C ARG A 5 16.99 -5.10 -22.39
N LEU A 6 17.78 -4.73 -21.37
CA LEU A 6 17.86 -5.49 -20.12
C LEU A 6 16.52 -5.59 -19.38
N ILE A 7 15.68 -4.56 -19.42
CA ILE A 7 14.34 -4.59 -18.80
C ILE A 7 13.34 -5.33 -19.68
N ALA A 8 13.49 -5.23 -21.00
CA ALA A 8 12.61 -5.89 -21.97
C ALA A 8 12.75 -7.41 -21.89
N ASP A 9 13.97 -7.92 -21.69
CA ASP A 9 14.20 -9.34 -21.43
C ASP A 9 13.48 -9.81 -20.16
N LEU A 10 13.28 -8.93 -19.18
CA LEU A 10 12.60 -9.26 -17.92
C LEU A 10 11.07 -9.11 -17.99
N ASP A 11 10.51 -8.46 -19.02
CA ASP A 11 9.10 -8.08 -19.06
C ASP A 11 8.19 -9.24 -19.52
N PRO A 12 7.35 -9.81 -18.64
CA PRO A 12 6.45 -10.91 -18.99
C PRO A 12 5.30 -10.53 -19.92
N SER A 13 5.08 -9.23 -20.15
CA SER A 13 3.96 -8.72 -20.96
C SER A 13 4.35 -8.33 -22.39
N GLY A 14 5.64 -8.44 -22.74
CA GLY A 14 6.19 -7.99 -24.01
C GLY A 14 6.80 -9.12 -24.85
N ASP A 15 7.08 -8.80 -26.12
CA ASP A 15 7.75 -9.67 -27.10
C ASP A 15 9.25 -9.33 -27.26
N GLY A 16 9.85 -8.66 -26.26
CA GLY A 16 11.28 -8.35 -26.19
C GLY A 16 11.67 -6.92 -26.58
N GLU A 17 10.73 -6.10 -27.09
CA GLU A 17 11.00 -4.67 -27.35
C GLU A 17 10.04 -3.71 -26.64
N ASP A 18 8.77 -4.10 -26.52
CA ASP A 18 7.71 -3.32 -25.87
C ASP A 18 6.90 -4.19 -24.91
N GLY A 19 6.55 -3.61 -23.75
CA GLY A 19 5.78 -4.28 -22.70
C GLY A 19 5.31 -3.29 -21.63
N LEU A 20 4.38 -3.71 -20.78
CA LEU A 20 3.78 -2.88 -19.72
C LEU A 20 4.83 -2.43 -18.71
N TRP A 21 5.74 -3.32 -18.29
CA TRP A 21 6.80 -3.00 -17.33
C TRP A 21 7.90 -2.14 -17.95
N VAL A 22 8.27 -2.42 -19.20
CA VAL A 22 9.18 -1.57 -20.00
C VAL A 22 8.62 -0.16 -20.13
N LYS A 23 7.33 -0.02 -20.44
CA LYS A 23 6.67 1.29 -20.54
C LYS A 23 6.69 2.04 -19.20
N LEU A 24 6.34 1.36 -18.10
CA LEU A 24 6.41 1.94 -16.76
C LEU A 24 7.84 2.42 -16.42
N TRP A 25 8.85 1.61 -16.72
CA TRP A 25 10.25 1.97 -16.53
C TRP A 25 10.69 3.17 -17.39
N ARG A 26 10.31 3.19 -18.68
CA ARG A 26 10.62 4.31 -19.59
C ARG A 26 9.99 5.62 -19.12
N ASP A 27 8.75 5.57 -18.66
CA ASP A 27 8.04 6.75 -18.18
C ASP A 27 8.64 7.27 -16.86
N MET A 28 9.02 6.37 -15.95
CA MET A 28 9.78 6.72 -14.74
C MET A 28 11.12 7.36 -15.11
N LEU A 29 11.90 6.72 -15.99
CA LEU A 29 13.21 7.22 -16.41
C LEU A 29 13.08 8.65 -16.96
N TRP A 30 12.08 8.90 -17.82
CA TRP A 30 11.86 10.24 -18.38
C TRP A 30 11.30 11.27 -17.42
N SER A 31 10.56 10.84 -16.41
CA SER A 31 9.94 11.76 -15.45
C SER A 31 10.87 12.10 -14.31
N ILE A 32 11.61 11.11 -13.80
CA ILE A 32 12.42 11.20 -12.58
C ILE A 32 13.90 11.35 -12.95
N LEU A 33 14.55 10.27 -13.37
CA LEU A 33 16.01 10.26 -13.54
C LEU A 33 16.49 11.19 -14.66
N ARG A 34 15.67 11.37 -15.70
CA ARG A 34 15.91 12.22 -16.87
C ARG A 34 14.77 13.21 -17.07
N GLY A 35 14.21 13.69 -15.95
CA GLY A 35 13.14 14.68 -15.89
C GLY A 35 13.49 16.00 -16.60
N VAL A 36 14.78 16.37 -16.59
CA VAL A 36 15.29 17.58 -17.26
C VAL A 36 15.64 17.26 -18.72
N PRO A 37 15.06 17.95 -19.72
CA PRO A 37 15.24 17.61 -21.15
C PRO A 37 16.69 17.49 -21.62
N THR A 38 17.61 18.33 -21.14
CA THR A 38 19.03 18.28 -21.55
C THR A 38 19.71 16.97 -21.15
N THR A 39 19.25 16.32 -20.08
CA THR A 39 19.80 15.04 -19.61
C THR A 39 19.38 13.85 -20.49
N ARG A 40 18.47 14.07 -21.45
CA ARG A 40 17.95 13.05 -22.37
C ARG A 40 18.84 12.83 -23.58
N LYS A 41 19.75 13.77 -23.84
CA LYS A 41 20.63 13.81 -25.01
C LYS A 41 21.37 12.49 -25.30
N PRO A 42 21.91 11.75 -24.31
CA PRO A 42 22.57 10.46 -24.57
C PRO A 42 21.66 9.43 -25.26
N PHE A 43 20.37 9.42 -24.92
CA PHE A 43 19.41 8.48 -25.50
C PHE A 43 18.95 8.92 -26.89
N GLU A 44 18.86 10.24 -27.13
CA GLU A 44 18.58 10.81 -28.45
C GLU A 44 19.72 10.50 -29.42
N ASP A 45 20.96 10.76 -29.00
CA ASP A 45 22.15 10.48 -29.80
C ASP A 45 22.28 8.98 -30.08
N SER A 46 22.02 8.12 -29.10
CA SER A 46 21.97 6.66 -29.30
C SER A 46 20.89 6.23 -30.29
N ALA A 47 19.69 6.84 -30.23
CA ALA A 47 18.60 6.54 -31.16
C ALA A 47 18.94 6.97 -32.59
N ASP A 48 19.67 8.08 -32.74
CA ASP A 48 20.16 8.59 -34.03
C ASP A 48 21.41 7.86 -34.56
N GLY A 49 21.93 6.87 -33.82
CA GLY A 49 23.18 6.17 -34.17
C GLY A 49 24.44 7.04 -34.04
N LYS A 50 24.37 8.14 -33.29
CA LYS A 50 25.48 9.07 -33.06
C LYS A 50 26.35 8.59 -31.87
N PRO A 51 27.65 8.93 -31.87
CA PRO A 51 28.50 8.71 -30.71
C PRO A 51 27.96 9.43 -29.46
N ILE A 52 27.94 8.73 -28.33
CA ILE A 52 27.49 9.30 -27.05
C ILE A 52 28.69 9.94 -26.35
N ALA A 53 28.81 11.26 -26.42
CA ALA A 53 29.95 12.00 -25.86
C ALA A 53 30.16 11.75 -24.34
N GLU A 54 29.07 11.49 -23.60
CA GLU A 54 29.12 11.19 -22.18
C GLU A 54 29.90 9.89 -21.89
N VAL A 55 29.82 8.87 -22.75
CA VAL A 55 30.54 7.59 -22.58
C VAL A 55 32.05 7.82 -22.61
N GLN A 56 32.53 8.61 -23.59
CA GLN A 56 33.95 8.93 -23.68
C GLN A 56 34.41 9.72 -22.45
N LYS A 57 33.59 10.66 -21.97
CA LYS A 57 33.88 11.44 -20.77
C LYS A 57 34.02 10.53 -19.55
N VAL A 58 33.09 9.59 -19.34
CA VAL A 58 33.13 8.61 -18.25
C VAL A 58 34.41 7.77 -18.31
N TRP A 59 34.78 7.20 -19.48
CA TRP A 59 36.02 6.43 -19.59
C TRP A 59 37.29 7.24 -19.32
N ASN A 60 37.31 8.50 -19.76
CA ASN A 60 38.45 9.38 -19.48
C ASN A 60 38.61 9.67 -17.98
N TYR A 61 37.54 9.66 -17.18
CA TYR A 61 37.65 9.83 -15.73
C TYR A 61 38.08 8.55 -15.02
N LEU A 62 37.63 7.39 -15.49
CA LEU A 62 37.96 6.09 -14.89
C LEU A 62 39.44 5.70 -15.08
N THR A 63 40.12 6.27 -16.06
CA THR A 63 41.56 6.05 -16.31
C THR A 63 42.48 7.04 -15.58
N LYS A 64 41.92 8.03 -14.87
CA LYS A 64 42.72 8.99 -14.11
C LYS A 64 43.28 8.35 -12.83
N PRO A 65 44.47 8.79 -12.37
CA PRO A 65 45.02 8.33 -11.10
C PRO A 65 44.15 8.79 -9.93
N GLU A 66 44.25 8.06 -8.83
CA GLU A 66 43.52 8.32 -7.58
C GLU A 66 43.71 9.78 -7.11
N GLY A 67 42.61 10.43 -6.75
CA GLY A 67 42.59 11.84 -6.34
C GLY A 67 42.47 12.83 -7.50
N LYS A 68 42.61 12.37 -8.75
CA LYS A 68 42.26 13.14 -9.97
C LYS A 68 41.00 12.60 -10.66
N ASP A 69 40.42 11.55 -10.10
CA ASP A 69 39.21 10.86 -10.56
C ASP A 69 37.93 11.38 -9.89
N ILE A 70 37.99 12.51 -9.20
CA ILE A 70 36.82 13.13 -8.57
C ILE A 70 35.88 13.70 -9.64
N VAL A 71 34.60 13.35 -9.54
CA VAL A 71 33.52 13.77 -10.43
C VAL A 71 32.29 14.19 -9.64
N ASP A 72 31.44 15.01 -10.24
CA ASP A 72 30.16 15.40 -9.65
C ASP A 72 29.17 14.23 -9.64
N LEU A 73 28.33 14.18 -8.60
CA LEU A 73 27.21 13.26 -8.47
C LEU A 73 25.90 13.97 -8.83
N PRO A 74 25.44 13.91 -10.10
CA PRO A 74 24.18 14.52 -10.48
C PRO A 74 22.98 13.71 -9.95
N SER A 75 21.84 14.40 -9.77
CA SER A 75 20.57 13.80 -9.33
C SER A 75 20.02 12.71 -10.26
N THR A 76 20.55 12.63 -11.48
CA THR A 76 20.22 11.60 -12.47
C THR A 76 20.76 10.22 -12.09
N TYR A 77 21.83 10.19 -11.28
CA TYR A 77 22.52 8.97 -10.83
C TYR A 77 22.34 8.76 -9.33
N PHE A 78 22.42 9.84 -8.54
CA PHE A 78 22.23 9.82 -7.09
C PHE A 78 20.99 10.63 -6.72
N LEU A 79 19.86 9.94 -6.50
CA LEU A 79 18.58 10.59 -6.22
C LEU A 79 18.69 11.57 -5.05
N GLY A 80 18.17 12.78 -5.22
CA GLY A 80 18.23 13.83 -4.21
C GLY A 80 19.53 14.63 -4.16
N ALA A 81 20.58 14.27 -4.92
CA ALA A 81 21.77 15.12 -5.04
C ALA A 81 21.42 16.51 -5.58
N GLN A 82 22.05 17.52 -5.00
CA GLN A 82 22.03 18.90 -5.49
C GLN A 82 23.45 19.32 -5.88
N ALA A 83 23.66 20.58 -6.27
CA ALA A 83 25.01 21.07 -6.54
C ALA A 83 25.89 21.05 -5.27
N THR A 84 25.32 21.49 -4.16
CA THR A 84 25.92 21.45 -2.82
C THR A 84 24.88 21.06 -1.78
N ASN A 85 25.32 20.58 -0.62
CA ASN A 85 24.46 20.37 0.54
C ASN A 85 24.23 21.69 1.31
N ALA A 86 23.50 21.61 2.44
CA ALA A 86 23.19 22.77 3.29
C ALA A 86 24.45 23.47 3.86
N GLU A 87 25.57 22.76 3.97
CA GLU A 87 26.86 23.25 4.44
C GLU A 87 27.78 23.71 3.30
N ASN A 88 27.24 23.88 2.08
CA ASN A 88 27.97 24.22 0.85
C ASN A 88 29.04 23.20 0.42
N VAL A 89 28.94 21.95 0.86
CA VAL A 89 29.82 20.86 0.40
C VAL A 89 29.27 20.30 -0.91
N PRO A 90 30.08 20.22 -1.99
CA PRO A 90 29.62 19.71 -3.26
C PRO A 90 29.37 18.19 -3.20
N PHE A 91 28.35 17.73 -3.95
CA PHE A 91 28.11 16.30 -4.12
C PHE A 91 29.08 15.74 -5.14
N GLN A 92 30.17 15.15 -4.65
CA GLN A 92 31.24 14.58 -5.47
C GLN A 92 31.63 13.19 -4.95
N ASP A 93 32.12 12.36 -5.85
CA ASP A 93 32.66 11.05 -5.53
C ASP A 93 33.75 10.67 -6.54
N ARG A 94 34.39 9.53 -6.31
CA ARG A 94 35.33 8.93 -7.26
C ARG A 94 34.58 8.40 -8.47
N ALA A 95 35.20 8.55 -9.65
CA ALA A 95 34.64 8.12 -10.92
C ALA A 95 34.17 6.66 -10.91
N LYS A 96 34.90 5.76 -10.23
CA LYS A 96 34.53 4.34 -10.13
C LYS A 96 33.20 4.10 -9.42
N TYR A 97 32.88 4.86 -8.37
CA TYR A 97 31.63 4.70 -7.62
C TYR A 97 30.47 5.36 -8.36
N GLN A 98 30.70 6.56 -8.91
CA GLN A 98 29.73 7.23 -9.78
C GLN A 98 29.39 6.39 -11.02
N PHE A 99 30.36 5.69 -11.59
CA PHE A 99 30.15 4.78 -12.72
C PHE A 99 29.16 3.67 -12.35
N LEU A 100 29.29 3.05 -11.17
CA LEU A 100 28.37 2.00 -10.71
C LEU A 100 26.92 2.50 -10.59
N LEU A 101 26.72 3.79 -10.33
CA LEU A 101 25.37 4.38 -10.28
C LEU A 101 24.65 4.43 -11.62
N HIS A 102 25.31 4.11 -12.75
CA HIS A 102 24.63 4.00 -14.04
C HIS A 102 23.77 2.73 -14.16
N PHE A 103 24.01 1.74 -13.30
CA PHE A 103 23.44 0.39 -13.46
C PHE A 103 22.28 0.10 -12.52
N TRP A 104 22.19 0.76 -11.37
CA TRP A 104 21.10 0.53 -10.41
C TRP A 104 19.69 0.71 -11.00
N PRO A 105 19.42 1.62 -11.97
CA PRO A 105 18.07 1.74 -12.54
C PRO A 105 17.59 0.49 -13.28
N TYR A 106 18.49 -0.45 -13.60
CA TYR A 106 18.14 -1.73 -14.21
C TYR A 106 17.81 -2.83 -13.18
N ALA A 107 18.32 -2.69 -11.95
CA ALA A 107 18.01 -3.60 -10.85
C ALA A 107 16.81 -3.13 -10.02
N ALA A 108 16.49 -1.84 -10.06
CA ALA A 108 15.36 -1.28 -9.33
C ALA A 108 14.01 -1.67 -9.93
N GLN A 109 13.06 -2.06 -9.08
CA GLN A 109 11.66 -2.17 -9.47
C GLN A 109 10.98 -0.80 -9.44
N VAL A 110 10.04 -0.61 -10.36
CA VAL A 110 9.33 0.65 -10.53
C VAL A 110 7.84 0.41 -10.31
N TYR A 111 7.23 1.25 -9.49
CA TYR A 111 5.80 1.26 -9.22
C TYR A 111 5.22 2.66 -9.41
N GLU A 112 3.93 2.73 -9.70
CA GLU A 112 3.15 3.97 -9.80
C GLU A 112 2.15 4.03 -8.64
N PRO A 113 2.38 4.90 -7.63
CA PRO A 113 1.42 5.10 -6.57
C PRO A 113 0.22 5.90 -7.09
N VAL A 114 -0.98 5.39 -6.83
CA VAL A 114 -2.24 6.05 -7.20
C VAL A 114 -3.06 6.41 -5.98
N VAL A 115 -3.64 7.60 -6.02
CA VAL A 115 -4.58 8.11 -5.00
C VAL A 115 -5.88 8.49 -5.67
N ARG A 116 -7.00 8.40 -4.94
CA ARG A 116 -8.27 8.94 -5.40
C ARG A 116 -8.30 10.44 -5.17
N ASP A 117 -8.66 11.21 -6.19
CA ASP A 117 -8.89 12.64 -6.07
C ASP A 117 -10.29 12.95 -5.52
N LYS A 118 -10.65 14.24 -5.44
CA LYS A 118 -11.94 14.70 -4.89
C LYS A 118 -13.15 14.24 -5.71
N ASP A 119 -12.93 13.97 -7.00
CA ASP A 119 -13.92 13.52 -7.99
C ASP A 119 -13.95 11.98 -8.09
N ASP A 120 -13.30 11.29 -7.14
CA ASP A 120 -13.22 9.83 -7.07
C ASP A 120 -12.44 9.19 -8.23
N LYS A 121 -11.61 9.96 -8.94
CA LYS A 121 -10.76 9.46 -10.02
C LYS A 121 -9.39 9.07 -9.48
N LEU A 122 -8.84 7.97 -10.00
CA LEU A 122 -7.47 7.58 -9.72
C LEU A 122 -6.51 8.57 -10.39
N LYS A 123 -5.60 9.11 -9.59
CA LYS A 123 -4.53 10.02 -10.02
C LYS A 123 -3.18 9.43 -9.62
N SER A 124 -2.28 9.35 -10.59
CA SER A 124 -0.87 9.02 -10.37
C SER A 124 -0.17 10.13 -9.58
N VAL A 125 0.66 9.74 -8.61
CA VAL A 125 1.45 10.65 -7.77
C VAL A 125 2.93 10.41 -8.01
N GLY A 126 3.37 10.37 -9.26
CA GLY A 126 4.76 10.14 -9.62
C GLY A 126 5.12 8.65 -9.65
N TYR A 127 6.34 8.32 -9.22
CA TYR A 127 6.88 6.96 -9.29
C TYR A 127 7.60 6.58 -7.99
N VAL A 128 7.54 5.29 -7.69
CA VAL A 128 8.28 4.66 -6.60
C VAL A 128 9.37 3.80 -7.21
N LEU A 129 10.59 4.01 -6.74
CA LEU A 129 11.77 3.25 -7.12
C LEU A 129 12.16 2.40 -5.93
N VAL A 130 12.21 1.09 -6.13
CA VAL A 130 12.55 0.11 -5.11
C VAL A 130 13.89 -0.50 -5.48
N ILE A 131 14.92 -0.15 -4.72
CA ILE A 131 16.31 -0.47 -4.98
C ILE A 131 16.72 -1.61 -4.04
N PRO A 132 17.11 -2.79 -4.54
CA PRO A 132 17.54 -3.89 -3.69
C PRO A 132 18.89 -3.61 -3.04
N ASP A 133 18.99 -3.87 -1.74
CA ASP A 133 20.26 -4.03 -1.04
C ASP A 133 20.65 -5.51 -1.09
N VAL A 134 21.49 -5.86 -2.06
CA VAL A 134 21.79 -7.25 -2.43
C VAL A 134 22.70 -7.90 -1.39
N ALA A 135 22.28 -9.04 -0.84
CA ALA A 135 23.05 -9.82 0.13
C ALA A 135 24.13 -10.67 -0.55
N HIS A 136 23.75 -11.42 -1.58
CA HIS A 136 24.63 -12.31 -2.34
C HIS A 136 24.41 -12.12 -3.85
N LEU A 137 25.38 -11.49 -4.52
CA LEU A 137 25.24 -11.04 -5.91
C LEU A 137 24.95 -12.18 -6.90
N GLU A 138 25.68 -13.30 -6.80
CA GLU A 138 25.53 -14.43 -7.72
C GLU A 138 24.12 -15.02 -7.63
N THR A 139 23.69 -15.38 -6.43
CA THR A 139 22.35 -15.94 -6.18
C THR A 139 21.25 -14.94 -6.51
N PHE A 140 21.45 -13.66 -6.20
CA PHE A 140 20.51 -12.61 -6.55
C PHE A 140 20.33 -12.51 -8.06
N CYS A 141 21.40 -12.50 -8.86
CA CYS A 141 21.29 -12.42 -10.32
C CYS A 141 20.51 -13.60 -10.91
N GLU A 142 20.74 -14.82 -10.42
CA GLU A 142 20.01 -16.01 -10.87
C GLU A 142 18.51 -15.96 -10.52
N ASP A 143 18.20 -15.64 -9.25
CA ASP A 143 16.83 -15.72 -8.73
C ASP A 143 15.99 -14.48 -9.11
N PHE A 144 16.61 -13.30 -9.20
CA PHE A 144 15.93 -12.05 -9.58
C PHE A 144 15.42 -12.11 -11.01
N GLU A 145 16.24 -12.53 -11.97
CA GLU A 145 15.82 -12.60 -13.38
C GLU A 145 14.60 -13.50 -13.54
N TYR A 146 14.63 -14.68 -12.92
CA TYR A 146 13.49 -15.59 -12.94
C TYR A 146 12.27 -14.96 -12.28
N ALA A 147 12.42 -14.40 -11.08
CA ALA A 147 11.32 -13.79 -10.34
C ALA A 147 10.64 -12.68 -11.16
N MET A 148 11.42 -11.83 -11.83
CA MET A 148 10.87 -10.76 -12.66
C MET A 148 10.12 -11.28 -13.90
N LYS A 149 10.58 -12.39 -14.49
CA LYS A 149 9.99 -12.99 -15.69
C LYS A 149 8.75 -13.84 -15.40
N GLN A 150 8.74 -14.57 -14.28
CA GLN A 150 7.71 -15.58 -14.03
C GLN A 150 6.68 -15.12 -13.00
N GLU A 151 7.07 -14.26 -12.05
CA GLU A 151 6.19 -13.91 -10.93
C GLU A 151 5.49 -12.57 -11.07
N ARG A 152 5.97 -11.69 -11.95
CA ARG A 152 5.28 -10.44 -12.28
C ARG A 152 4.09 -10.70 -13.20
N THR A 153 3.04 -9.92 -13.01
CA THR A 153 1.86 -10.00 -13.87
C THR A 153 2.14 -9.51 -15.29
N SER A 154 1.51 -10.16 -16.26
CA SER A 154 1.33 -9.66 -17.63
C SER A 154 0.01 -8.90 -17.82
N GLU A 155 -0.84 -8.85 -16.79
CA GLU A 155 -2.15 -8.20 -16.84
C GLU A 155 -2.01 -6.67 -16.78
N CYS A 156 -2.88 -6.01 -17.53
CA CYS A 156 -3.00 -4.56 -17.49
C CYS A 156 -3.86 -4.08 -16.32
N PHE A 157 -3.53 -2.91 -15.77
CA PHE A 157 -4.33 -2.24 -14.76
C PHE A 157 -5.57 -1.56 -15.38
N GLY A 158 -6.75 -2.14 -15.16
CA GLY A 158 -8.03 -1.61 -15.65
C GLY A 158 -8.24 -1.79 -17.15
N ASP A 159 -9.46 -1.47 -17.61
CA ASP A 159 -9.94 -1.86 -18.95
C ASP A 159 -9.24 -1.15 -20.13
N ASN A 160 -8.56 -0.02 -19.88
CA ASN A 160 -7.84 0.77 -20.89
C ASN A 160 -6.40 1.14 -20.43
N GLY A 161 -5.86 0.39 -19.46
CA GLY A 161 -4.57 0.74 -18.86
C GLY A 161 -3.40 0.64 -19.82
N TYR A 162 -2.31 1.31 -19.47
CA TYR A 162 -0.98 1.09 -20.05
C TYR A 162 0.06 0.75 -18.99
N ARG A 163 -0.42 0.23 -17.86
CA ARG A 163 0.37 -0.05 -16.66
C ARG A 163 0.16 -1.52 -16.28
N PRO A 164 1.21 -2.22 -15.82
CA PRO A 164 1.04 -3.55 -15.29
C PRO A 164 0.22 -3.46 -14.01
N ARG A 165 -0.72 -4.39 -13.81
CA ARG A 165 -1.66 -4.39 -12.67
C ARG A 165 -0.94 -4.35 -11.33
N GLU A 166 0.16 -5.07 -11.19
CA GLU A 166 1.00 -5.10 -9.99
C GLU A 166 1.96 -3.93 -9.88
N GLY A 167 2.20 -3.20 -10.98
CA GLY A 167 2.99 -1.97 -10.99
C GLY A 167 2.23 -0.79 -10.39
N VAL A 168 0.92 -0.88 -10.19
CA VAL A 168 0.09 0.18 -9.60
C VAL A 168 -0.15 -0.12 -8.12
N VAL A 169 0.25 0.79 -7.24
CA VAL A 169 0.17 0.60 -5.79
C VAL A 169 -0.69 1.68 -5.11
N ASN A 170 -1.44 1.30 -4.07
CA ASN A 170 -2.27 2.25 -3.31
C ASN A 170 -1.50 3.03 -2.24
N LEU A 171 -0.25 2.63 -1.98
CA LEU A 171 0.63 3.24 -0.99
C LEU A 171 2.07 3.16 -1.52
N ALA A 172 2.82 4.26 -1.48
CA ALA A 172 4.14 4.32 -2.07
C ALA A 172 5.09 3.27 -1.49
N LEU A 173 5.19 3.21 -0.16
CA LEU A 173 6.02 2.23 0.55
C LEU A 173 5.62 0.76 0.30
N ALA A 174 4.38 0.50 -0.11
CA ALA A 174 3.94 -0.86 -0.44
C ALA A 174 4.64 -1.41 -1.70
N GLY A 175 5.26 -0.56 -2.53
CA GLY A 175 6.12 -1.03 -3.64
C GLY A 175 7.29 -1.88 -3.15
N GLY A 176 7.86 -1.56 -1.99
CA GLY A 176 8.95 -2.38 -1.42
C GLY A 176 8.47 -3.77 -1.01
N LEU A 177 7.31 -3.86 -0.34
CA LEU A 177 6.69 -5.15 -0.01
C LEU A 177 6.27 -5.93 -1.26
N GLU A 178 5.87 -5.25 -2.34
CA GLU A 178 5.55 -5.90 -3.61
C GLU A 178 6.78 -6.55 -4.25
N MET A 179 7.92 -5.86 -4.29
CA MET A 179 9.17 -6.44 -4.77
C MET A 179 9.58 -7.65 -3.93
N LEU A 180 9.50 -7.53 -2.60
CA LEU A 180 9.82 -8.63 -1.69
C LEU A 180 8.86 -9.82 -1.87
N ARG A 181 7.57 -9.57 -2.11
CA ARG A 181 6.58 -10.62 -2.42
C ARG A 181 6.94 -11.38 -3.71
N VAL A 182 7.34 -10.67 -4.76
CA VAL A 182 7.77 -11.25 -6.04
C VAL A 182 8.99 -12.14 -5.85
N LEU A 183 10.00 -11.67 -5.11
CA LEU A 183 11.19 -12.47 -4.80
C LEU A 183 10.87 -13.69 -3.92
N ARG A 184 9.99 -13.54 -2.93
CA ARG A 184 9.59 -14.65 -2.05
C ARG A 184 8.89 -15.77 -2.83
N LYS A 185 8.00 -15.41 -3.77
CA LYS A 185 7.27 -16.41 -4.58
C LYS A 185 8.23 -17.32 -5.34
N ARG A 186 9.32 -16.77 -5.88
CA ARG A 186 10.41 -17.56 -6.49
C ARG A 186 11.07 -18.51 -5.48
N LEU A 187 11.36 -18.05 -4.27
CA LEU A 187 11.99 -18.90 -3.25
C LEU A 187 11.09 -20.04 -2.77
N GLU A 188 9.78 -19.82 -2.71
CA GLU A 188 8.78 -20.85 -2.38
C GLU A 188 8.78 -22.00 -3.40
N GLU A 189 9.02 -21.72 -4.69
CA GLU A 189 9.08 -22.74 -5.76
C GLU A 189 10.36 -23.59 -5.74
N LEU A 190 11.44 -23.08 -5.17
CA LEU A 190 12.76 -23.72 -5.27
C LEU A 190 12.97 -24.89 -4.29
N GLU A 191 11.99 -25.26 -3.45
CA GLU A 191 12.05 -26.31 -2.41
C GLU A 191 13.31 -26.25 -1.51
N ARG A 192 14.01 -25.11 -1.46
CA ARG A 192 15.40 -25.04 -0.95
C ARG A 192 15.58 -24.44 0.44
N GLY A 193 14.50 -24.12 1.17
CA GLY A 193 14.62 -23.50 2.50
C GLY A 193 15.40 -22.17 2.52
N LYS A 194 15.62 -21.56 1.36
CA LYS A 194 16.24 -20.24 1.22
C LYS A 194 15.30 -19.18 1.78
N SER A 195 15.84 -18.27 2.59
CA SER A 195 15.13 -17.09 3.04
C SER A 195 15.28 -15.96 2.01
N ILE A 196 14.31 -15.05 1.94
CA ILE A 196 14.49 -13.81 1.19
C ILE A 196 15.72 -13.00 1.64
N SER A 197 16.10 -13.16 2.91
CA SER A 197 17.30 -12.52 3.47
C SER A 197 18.60 -13.04 2.85
N ASP A 198 18.58 -14.21 2.20
CA ASP A 198 19.72 -14.75 1.44
C ASP A 198 19.89 -14.03 0.09
N LEU A 199 18.84 -13.36 -0.42
CA LEU A 199 18.90 -12.59 -1.66
C LEU A 199 19.16 -11.10 -1.39
N VAL A 200 18.42 -10.52 -0.45
CA VAL A 200 18.45 -9.08 -0.15
C VAL A 200 18.46 -8.82 1.36
N LEU A 201 19.29 -7.88 1.82
CA LEU A 201 19.30 -7.38 3.19
C LEU A 201 18.15 -6.40 3.46
N GLY A 202 17.51 -5.92 2.40
CA GLY A 202 16.40 -4.98 2.42
C GLY A 202 16.19 -4.35 1.07
N VAL A 203 15.21 -3.45 1.02
CA VAL A 203 14.96 -2.61 -0.16
C VAL A 203 14.86 -1.15 0.27
N GLU A 204 15.55 -0.28 -0.45
CA GLU A 204 15.39 1.16 -0.34
C GLU A 204 14.24 1.59 -1.25
N VAL A 205 13.25 2.27 -0.67
CA VAL A 205 12.07 2.76 -1.38
C VAL A 205 12.17 4.28 -1.47
N VAL A 206 12.17 4.80 -2.70
CA VAL A 206 12.19 6.24 -2.98
C VAL A 206 10.95 6.62 -3.78
N HIS A 207 10.08 7.44 -3.20
CA HIS A 207 8.93 8.01 -3.87
C HIS A 207 9.28 9.39 -4.41
N ALA A 208 9.19 9.57 -5.72
CA ALA A 208 9.54 10.81 -6.40
C ALA A 208 8.45 11.28 -7.37
N GLU A 209 8.26 12.59 -7.46
CA GLU A 209 7.33 13.23 -8.38
C GLU A 209 8.02 14.36 -9.14
N LYS A 210 7.77 14.45 -10.45
CA LYS A 210 8.18 15.61 -11.24
C LYS A 210 7.19 16.75 -11.06
N GLN A 211 7.65 17.87 -10.54
CA GLN A 211 6.88 19.11 -10.38
C GLN A 211 7.53 20.22 -11.20
N GLY A 212 6.96 20.49 -12.38
CA GLY A 212 7.54 21.41 -13.36
C GLY A 212 8.91 20.94 -13.84
N ASN A 213 9.94 21.75 -13.60
CA ASN A 213 11.34 21.42 -13.92
C ASN A 213 12.12 20.79 -12.75
N SER A 214 11.45 20.53 -11.62
CA SER A 214 12.07 19.93 -10.44
C SER A 214 11.59 18.51 -10.21
N ILE A 215 12.45 17.67 -9.64
CA ILE A 215 12.10 16.35 -9.15
C ILE A 215 12.07 16.44 -7.63
N LYS A 216 10.91 16.18 -7.04
CA LYS A 216 10.70 16.18 -5.60
C LYS A 216 10.73 14.76 -5.07
N ILE A 217 11.57 14.52 -4.07
CA ILE A 217 11.49 13.31 -3.27
C ILE A 217 10.41 13.55 -2.21
N LEU A 218 9.36 12.74 -2.25
CA LEU A 218 8.20 12.86 -1.37
C LEU A 218 8.37 12.00 -0.11
N GLU A 219 8.93 10.81 -0.27
CA GLU A 219 9.14 9.85 0.81
C GLU A 219 10.34 8.95 0.49
N THR A 220 11.10 8.59 1.54
CA THR A 220 12.17 7.59 1.47
C THR A 220 12.08 6.67 2.67
N ALA A 221 12.21 5.37 2.47
CA ALA A 221 12.26 4.41 3.57
C ALA A 221 13.04 3.16 3.19
N ARG A 222 13.66 2.52 4.18
CA ARG A 222 14.22 1.18 4.04
C ARG A 222 13.26 0.15 4.61
N ILE A 223 12.98 -0.89 3.85
CA ILE A 223 12.16 -2.02 4.30
C ILE A 223 13.05 -3.25 4.44
N THR A 224 13.18 -3.75 5.67
CA THR A 224 13.85 -5.02 5.96
C THR A 224 12.91 -6.18 5.66
N PRO A 225 13.36 -7.27 5.04
CA PRO A 225 12.48 -8.39 4.71
C PRO A 225 12.02 -9.12 5.97
N LYS A 226 10.71 -9.24 6.15
CA LYS A 226 10.09 -10.04 7.20
C LYS A 226 9.01 -10.93 6.58
N GLU A 227 9.11 -12.25 6.76
CA GLU A 227 8.27 -13.22 6.06
C GLU A 227 6.77 -13.07 6.38
N ASP A 228 6.46 -12.82 7.65
CA ASP A 228 5.12 -12.54 8.14
C ASP A 228 4.55 -11.26 7.53
N GLN A 229 5.33 -10.19 7.48
CA GLN A 229 4.93 -8.91 6.87
C GLN A 229 4.67 -9.04 5.37
N ILE A 230 5.51 -9.78 4.64
CA ILE A 230 5.33 -10.03 3.20
C ILE A 230 4.08 -10.89 2.98
N GLY A 231 3.82 -11.86 3.86
CA GLY A 231 2.64 -12.74 3.78
C GLY A 231 1.36 -11.97 4.04
N GLU A 232 1.36 -11.15 5.08
CA GLU A 232 0.28 -10.26 5.44
C GLU A 232 -0.01 -9.24 4.33
N TYR A 233 1.02 -8.67 3.73
CA TYR A 233 0.89 -7.80 2.57
C TYR A 233 0.14 -8.47 1.41
N ALA A 234 0.54 -9.69 1.04
CA ALA A 234 -0.10 -10.45 -0.03
C ALA A 234 -1.58 -10.76 0.29
N ARG A 235 -1.89 -11.10 1.54
CA ARG A 235 -3.26 -11.34 2.01
C ARG A 235 -4.11 -10.07 1.92
N VAL A 236 -3.63 -8.97 2.49
CA VAL A 236 -4.31 -7.66 2.54
C VAL A 236 -4.57 -7.12 1.14
N LYS A 237 -3.57 -7.15 0.24
CA LYS A 237 -3.68 -6.69 -1.15
C LYS A 237 -4.82 -7.38 -1.91
N ASN A 238 -5.02 -8.67 -1.67
CA ASN A 238 -6.01 -9.48 -2.39
C ASN A 238 -7.40 -9.48 -1.72
N ALA A 239 -7.49 -9.23 -0.42
CA ALA A 239 -8.75 -9.29 0.32
C ALA A 239 -9.66 -8.07 0.05
N TYR A 240 -9.07 -6.89 -0.05
CA TYR A 240 -9.78 -5.61 -0.04
C TYR A 240 -9.86 -4.96 -1.43
N ARG A 241 -10.96 -4.26 -1.68
CA ARG A 241 -11.28 -3.60 -2.97
C ARG A 241 -11.35 -2.09 -2.86
N ASP A 242 -11.73 -1.58 -1.70
CA ASP A 242 -11.82 -0.16 -1.42
C ASP A 242 -10.41 0.43 -1.25
N ALA A 243 -10.08 1.43 -2.05
CA ALA A 243 -8.74 1.99 -2.08
C ALA A 243 -8.34 2.65 -0.75
N VAL A 244 -9.29 3.30 -0.07
CA VAL A 244 -9.04 4.00 1.21
C VAL A 244 -8.86 2.97 2.33
N PHE A 245 -9.70 1.94 2.34
CA PHE A 245 -9.56 0.83 3.29
C PHE A 245 -8.24 0.07 3.09
N LEU A 246 -7.92 -0.27 1.84
CA LEU A 246 -6.69 -0.97 1.48
C LEU A 246 -5.46 -0.14 1.84
N GLU A 247 -5.42 1.16 1.51
CA GLU A 247 -4.32 2.03 1.89
C GLU A 247 -4.08 2.02 3.41
N GLN A 248 -5.13 2.17 4.22
CA GLN A 248 -5.00 2.14 5.68
C GLN A 248 -4.52 0.76 6.19
N ARG A 249 -5.03 -0.33 5.63
CA ARG A 249 -4.56 -1.68 6.00
C ARG A 249 -3.10 -1.89 5.62
N LEU A 250 -2.67 -1.46 4.43
CA LEU A 250 -1.27 -1.54 4.00
C LEU A 250 -0.34 -0.70 4.89
N ARG A 251 -0.77 0.48 5.35
CA ARG A 251 -0.04 1.26 6.36
C ARG A 251 0.15 0.45 7.64
N ASN A 252 -0.90 -0.24 8.09
CA ASN A 252 -0.82 -1.09 9.28
C ASN A 252 0.10 -2.31 9.05
N VAL A 253 0.16 -2.88 7.84
CA VAL A 253 1.15 -3.93 7.55
C VAL A 253 2.58 -3.39 7.70
N LEU A 254 2.85 -2.19 7.17
CA LEU A 254 4.19 -1.59 7.19
C LEU A 254 4.65 -1.15 8.58
N THR A 255 3.76 -0.59 9.39
CA THR A 255 4.11 -0.07 10.73
C THR A 255 3.81 -1.04 11.87
N GLU A 256 3.31 -2.24 11.53
CA GLU A 256 2.93 -3.32 12.45
C GLU A 256 1.97 -2.96 13.61
N PRO A 257 1.04 -1.98 13.53
CA PRO A 257 -0.01 -1.86 14.53
C PRO A 257 -1.17 -2.84 14.23
N PRO A 258 -2.13 -3.01 15.15
CA PRO A 258 -3.31 -3.83 14.93
C PRO A 258 -4.11 -3.42 13.68
N TRP A 259 -4.84 -4.36 13.09
CA TRP A 259 -5.51 -4.17 11.80
C TRP A 259 -6.51 -3.00 11.75
N TYR A 260 -7.14 -2.67 12.88
CA TYR A 260 -8.11 -1.57 13.02
C TYR A 260 -7.46 -0.20 13.27
N PHE A 261 -6.15 -0.14 13.49
CA PHE A 261 -5.46 1.10 13.83
C PHE A 261 -5.63 2.15 12.71
N GLY A 262 -5.78 3.42 13.10
CA GLY A 262 -5.96 4.54 12.18
C GLY A 262 -7.39 4.74 11.64
N PHE A 263 -8.26 3.73 11.68
CA PHE A 263 -9.61 3.84 11.11
C PHE A 263 -10.51 4.85 11.84
N ALA A 264 -10.35 5.08 13.15
CA ALA A 264 -11.08 6.12 13.86
C ALA A 264 -10.77 7.52 13.29
N ARG A 265 -9.49 7.83 13.11
CA ARG A 265 -9.03 9.08 12.50
C ARG A 265 -9.46 9.19 11.05
N LEU A 266 -9.30 8.12 10.27
CA LEU A 266 -9.70 8.06 8.86
C LEU A 266 -11.18 8.42 8.70
N CYS A 267 -12.04 7.74 9.44
CA CYS A 267 -13.48 7.99 9.43
C CYS A 267 -13.85 9.38 9.93
N ALA A 268 -13.06 9.98 10.84
CA ALA A 268 -13.28 11.33 11.35
C ALA A 268 -12.96 12.42 10.31
N ILE A 269 -11.83 12.30 9.60
CA ILE A 269 -11.31 13.35 8.72
C ILE A 269 -11.83 13.25 7.28
N ARG A 270 -12.05 12.04 6.76
CA ARG A 270 -12.46 11.85 5.36
C ARG A 270 -13.97 12.01 5.19
N PRO A 271 -14.45 12.51 4.05
CA PRO A 271 -15.88 12.52 3.75
C PRO A 271 -16.54 11.16 3.99
N SER A 272 -17.77 11.14 4.52
CA SER A 272 -18.46 9.86 4.79
C SER A 272 -18.68 9.02 3.53
N LYS A 273 -18.79 9.66 2.36
CA LYS A 273 -18.85 8.99 1.05
C LYS A 273 -17.64 8.07 0.75
N GLU A 274 -16.47 8.37 1.34
CA GLU A 274 -15.23 7.58 1.19
C GLU A 274 -15.07 6.50 2.27
N SER A 275 -16.01 6.40 3.22
CA SER A 275 -16.01 5.39 4.28
C SER A 275 -17.39 4.73 4.35
N PHE A 276 -18.24 5.11 5.31
CA PHE A 276 -19.57 4.53 5.49
C PHE A 276 -20.43 4.54 4.21
N GLY A 277 -20.38 5.62 3.43
CA GLY A 277 -21.14 5.75 2.18
C GLY A 277 -20.60 4.93 1.01
N SER A 278 -19.38 4.40 1.11
CA SER A 278 -18.77 3.54 0.09
C SER A 278 -19.22 2.09 0.29
N VAL A 279 -19.87 1.51 -0.72
CA VAL A 279 -20.29 0.09 -0.68
C VAL A 279 -19.08 -0.84 -0.57
N THR A 280 -17.98 -0.52 -1.23
CA THR A 280 -16.74 -1.31 -1.16
C THR A 280 -16.09 -1.21 0.21
N PHE A 281 -16.08 -0.03 0.84
CA PHE A 281 -15.55 0.13 2.20
C PHE A 281 -16.37 -0.68 3.21
N ARG A 282 -17.70 -0.64 3.12
CA ARG A 282 -18.60 -1.44 3.99
C ARG A 282 -18.33 -2.94 3.81
N ARG A 283 -18.21 -3.40 2.57
CA ARG A 283 -17.83 -4.79 2.26
C ARG A 283 -16.49 -5.14 2.87
N ASP A 284 -15.47 -4.30 2.73
CA ASP A 284 -14.13 -4.58 3.24
C ASP A 284 -14.04 -4.55 4.76
N ALA A 285 -14.79 -3.67 5.42
CA ALA A 285 -14.94 -3.69 6.88
C ALA A 285 -15.51 -5.03 7.36
N ARG A 286 -16.55 -5.54 6.69
CA ARG A 286 -17.12 -6.87 6.98
C ARG A 286 -16.11 -7.99 6.75
N VAL A 287 -15.41 -7.97 5.61
CA VAL A 287 -14.36 -8.94 5.28
C VAL A 287 -13.25 -8.93 6.32
N ALA A 288 -12.84 -7.75 6.80
CA ALA A 288 -11.83 -7.63 7.85
C ALA A 288 -12.30 -8.25 9.17
N PHE A 289 -13.55 -8.01 9.62
CA PHE A 289 -14.05 -8.71 10.81
C PHE A 289 -14.05 -10.23 10.63
N SER A 290 -14.50 -10.74 9.49
CA SER A 290 -14.48 -12.19 9.25
C SER A 290 -13.07 -12.79 9.24
N ALA A 291 -12.12 -12.14 8.56
CA ALA A 291 -10.75 -12.65 8.46
C ALA A 291 -9.97 -12.49 9.78
N GLU A 292 -10.06 -11.34 10.43
CA GLU A 292 -9.22 -11.03 11.60
C GLU A 292 -9.81 -11.53 12.92
N VAL A 293 -11.13 -11.69 12.99
CA VAL A 293 -11.83 -11.98 14.25
C VAL A 293 -12.34 -13.40 14.27
N ASP A 294 -13.06 -13.85 13.23
CA ASP A 294 -13.64 -15.19 13.23
C ASP A 294 -12.55 -16.29 13.13
N GLU A 295 -11.48 -16.07 12.36
CA GLU A 295 -10.32 -16.98 12.31
C GLU A 295 -9.52 -17.04 13.63
N MET A 296 -9.52 -15.96 14.43
CA MET A 296 -8.86 -15.94 15.74
C MET A 296 -9.73 -16.59 16.82
N THR A 297 -11.05 -16.35 16.83
CA THR A 297 -11.97 -16.91 17.83
C THR A 297 -12.25 -18.41 17.68
N THR A 298 -11.99 -19.01 16.52
CA THR A 298 -12.09 -20.48 16.35
C THR A 298 -10.95 -21.25 17.04
N LYS A 299 -9.86 -20.56 17.45
CA LYS A 299 -8.68 -21.18 18.09
C LYS A 299 -8.69 -21.13 19.63
N HIS A 300 -9.56 -20.34 20.26
CA HIS A 300 -9.61 -20.20 21.72
C HIS A 300 -11.06 -20.26 22.24
N ASP A 301 -11.30 -21.17 23.19
CA ASP A 301 -12.55 -21.44 23.93
C ASP A 301 -13.44 -20.22 24.22
N ASN A 302 -14.77 -20.39 24.10
CA ASN A 302 -15.96 -19.72 24.72
C ASN A 302 -15.94 -18.22 25.15
N ASP A 303 -14.86 -17.48 24.91
CA ASP A 303 -14.59 -16.15 25.42
C ASP A 303 -14.39 -15.19 24.24
N LEU A 304 -15.41 -14.37 23.98
CA LEU A 304 -15.45 -13.49 22.82
C LEU A 304 -14.33 -12.44 22.92
N SER A 305 -13.60 -12.25 21.82
CA SER A 305 -12.69 -11.10 21.68
C SER A 305 -13.48 -9.78 21.73
N VAL A 306 -12.82 -8.69 22.11
CA VAL A 306 -13.48 -7.38 22.17
C VAL A 306 -13.92 -6.89 20.79
N GLU A 307 -13.19 -7.28 19.76
CA GLU A 307 -13.51 -7.03 18.35
C GLU A 307 -14.82 -7.73 17.98
N LYS A 308 -14.98 -9.01 18.31
CA LYS A 308 -16.21 -9.76 18.06
C LYS A 308 -17.38 -9.19 18.86
N LEU A 309 -17.14 -8.87 20.13
CA LEU A 309 -18.14 -8.31 21.02
C LEU A 309 -18.72 -7.00 20.47
N ILE A 310 -17.86 -6.05 20.06
CA ILE A 310 -18.30 -4.79 19.46
C ILE A 310 -19.07 -5.04 18.17
N TYR A 311 -18.57 -5.93 17.30
CA TYR A 311 -19.23 -6.24 16.03
C TYR A 311 -20.66 -6.74 16.23
N GLU A 312 -20.85 -7.70 17.14
CA GLU A 312 -22.16 -8.30 17.41
C GLU A 312 -23.10 -7.38 18.20
N MET A 313 -22.57 -6.56 19.13
CA MET A 313 -23.36 -5.56 19.84
C MET A 313 -23.92 -4.50 18.89
N VAL A 314 -23.10 -4.03 17.95
CA VAL A 314 -23.52 -3.08 16.91
C VAL A 314 -24.60 -3.71 16.03
N ASN A 315 -24.38 -4.94 15.55
CA ASN A 315 -25.38 -5.64 14.74
C ASN A 315 -26.72 -5.81 15.48
N THR A 316 -26.66 -6.23 16.75
CA THR A 316 -27.84 -6.40 17.62
C THR A 316 -28.60 -5.09 17.81
N TYR A 317 -27.87 -3.99 18.04
CA TYR A 317 -28.48 -2.66 18.13
C TYR A 317 -29.20 -2.26 16.84
N LEU A 318 -28.55 -2.44 15.68
CA LEU A 318 -29.16 -2.10 14.39
C LEU A 318 -30.43 -2.91 14.16
N ILE A 319 -30.40 -4.23 14.37
CA ILE A 319 -31.57 -5.10 14.20
C ILE A 319 -32.71 -4.67 15.12
N LYS A 320 -32.46 -4.53 16.42
CA LYS A 320 -33.50 -4.17 17.39
C LYS A 320 -34.09 -2.79 17.13
N LYS A 321 -33.28 -1.81 16.73
CA LYS A 321 -33.80 -0.48 16.37
C LYS A 321 -34.64 -0.49 15.10
N ILE A 322 -34.37 -1.36 14.14
CA ILE A 322 -35.23 -1.53 12.97
C ILE A 322 -36.59 -2.10 13.41
N GLU A 323 -36.58 -3.13 14.24
CA GLU A 323 -37.80 -3.74 14.78
C GLU A 323 -38.63 -2.72 15.57
N ASP A 324 -37.99 -1.93 16.43
CA ASP A 324 -38.69 -0.93 17.25
C ASP A 324 -39.26 0.23 16.41
N LYS A 325 -38.45 0.79 15.48
CA LYS A 325 -38.78 2.02 14.76
C LYS A 325 -39.61 1.79 13.50
N TYR A 326 -39.31 0.71 12.77
CA TYR A 326 -39.93 0.41 11.46
C TYR A 326 -40.85 -0.82 11.52
N ARG A 327 -40.86 -1.58 12.63
CA ARG A 327 -41.65 -2.83 12.77
C ARG A 327 -41.31 -3.87 11.70
N LEU A 328 -40.09 -3.85 11.20
CA LEU A 328 -39.58 -4.78 10.19
C LEU A 328 -38.72 -5.85 10.88
N LYS A 329 -39.06 -7.13 10.70
CA LYS A 329 -38.26 -8.27 11.18
C LYS A 329 -37.71 -9.07 10.02
N TRP A 330 -36.42 -9.37 10.06
CA TRP A 330 -35.73 -10.05 8.95
C TRP A 330 -36.38 -11.40 8.58
N ASN A 331 -36.77 -12.20 9.57
CA ASN A 331 -37.38 -13.53 9.38
C ASN A 331 -38.78 -13.50 8.76
N GLU A 332 -39.43 -12.34 8.71
CA GLU A 332 -40.77 -12.16 8.12
C GLU A 332 -40.69 -11.69 6.64
N MET A 333 -39.50 -11.31 6.16
CA MET A 333 -39.28 -10.79 4.80
C MET A 333 -39.18 -11.95 3.79
N LYS A 334 -40.17 -12.05 2.89
CA LYS A 334 -40.24 -13.11 1.87
C LYS A 334 -39.92 -12.62 0.46
N THR A 335 -40.17 -11.34 0.18
CA THR A 335 -39.95 -10.75 -1.15
C THR A 335 -38.69 -9.89 -1.18
N ASP A 336 -38.15 -9.64 -2.38
CA ASP A 336 -36.98 -8.79 -2.52
C ASP A 336 -37.28 -7.32 -2.21
N ALA A 337 -38.50 -6.84 -2.48
CA ALA A 337 -38.93 -5.50 -2.10
C ALA A 337 -38.88 -5.29 -0.57
N GLN A 338 -39.37 -6.28 0.19
CA GLN A 338 -39.32 -6.29 1.65
C GLN A 338 -37.89 -6.29 2.20
N LYS A 339 -37.00 -7.06 1.58
CA LYS A 339 -35.58 -7.07 1.94
C LYS A 339 -34.92 -5.72 1.66
N THR A 340 -35.21 -5.11 0.51
CA THR A 340 -34.70 -3.78 0.16
C THR A 340 -35.14 -2.74 1.18
N GLU A 341 -36.43 -2.73 1.56
CA GLU A 341 -36.95 -1.83 2.59
C GLU A 341 -36.22 -2.02 3.94
N PHE A 342 -35.98 -3.26 4.34
CA PHE A 342 -35.20 -3.57 5.54
C PHE A 342 -33.76 -3.03 5.46
N TYR A 343 -33.07 -3.22 4.33
CA TYR A 343 -31.69 -2.73 4.15
C TYR A 343 -31.63 -1.19 4.14
N GLU A 344 -32.61 -0.52 3.51
CA GLU A 344 -32.69 0.95 3.55
C GLU A 344 -32.94 1.48 4.96
N ALA A 345 -33.81 0.83 5.73
CA ALA A 345 -34.06 1.17 7.12
C ALA A 345 -32.81 0.95 7.99
N LYS A 346 -32.09 -0.17 7.75
CA LYS A 346 -30.82 -0.47 8.41
C LYS A 346 -29.76 0.58 8.12
N GLU A 347 -29.60 0.95 6.84
CA GLU A 347 -28.62 1.96 6.43
C GLU A 347 -28.93 3.32 7.06
N LYS A 348 -30.21 3.74 7.13
CA LYS A 348 -30.61 4.99 7.80
C LYS A 348 -30.20 5.01 9.27
N ILE A 349 -30.52 3.95 10.02
CA ILE A 349 -30.14 3.86 11.44
C ILE A 349 -28.61 3.82 11.59
N ALA A 350 -27.94 3.00 10.79
CA ALA A 350 -26.48 2.86 10.85
C ALA A 350 -25.78 4.19 10.53
N LYS A 351 -26.30 4.97 9.58
CA LYS A 351 -25.78 6.29 9.21
C LYS A 351 -25.86 7.28 10.37
N ASP A 352 -27.01 7.34 11.05
CA ASP A 352 -27.20 8.22 12.21
C ASP A 352 -26.19 7.87 13.32
N VAL A 353 -26.03 6.58 13.62
CA VAL A 353 -25.10 6.09 14.64
C VAL A 353 -23.65 6.33 14.23
N PHE A 354 -23.31 6.12 12.96
CA PHE A 354 -21.98 6.36 12.41
C PHE A 354 -21.57 7.82 12.62
N TYR A 355 -22.42 8.79 12.27
CA TYR A 355 -22.15 10.21 12.53
C TYR A 355 -22.03 10.51 14.03
N GLY A 356 -22.84 9.85 14.85
CA GLY A 356 -22.78 9.97 16.30
C GLY A 356 -21.43 9.53 16.88
N CYS A 357 -20.92 8.37 16.47
CA CYS A 357 -19.60 7.88 16.90
C CYS A 357 -18.44 8.66 16.27
N ARG A 358 -18.57 9.03 14.99
CA ARG A 358 -17.54 9.74 14.23
C ARG A 358 -17.21 11.09 14.84
N SER A 359 -18.22 11.84 15.28
CA SER A 359 -18.09 13.21 15.79
C SER A 359 -17.57 13.32 17.23
N ARG A 360 -17.44 12.19 17.94
CA ARG A 360 -17.09 12.16 19.38
C ARG A 360 -15.76 11.45 19.62
N THR A 361 -15.07 11.86 20.68
CA THR A 361 -13.78 11.30 21.14
C THR A 361 -13.79 11.18 22.67
N GLY A 362 -12.86 10.39 23.24
CA GLY A 362 -12.69 10.29 24.70
C GLY A 362 -13.98 9.99 25.46
N GLU A 363 -14.22 10.70 26.56
CA GLU A 363 -15.41 10.51 27.40
C GLU A 363 -16.73 10.69 26.64
N ASP A 364 -16.81 11.63 25.69
CA ASP A 364 -18.04 11.88 24.94
C ASP A 364 -18.38 10.68 24.05
N PHE A 365 -17.37 10.03 23.48
CA PHE A 365 -17.56 8.77 22.76
C PHE A 365 -18.04 7.67 23.71
N ILE A 366 -17.44 7.51 24.89
CA ILE A 366 -17.83 6.48 25.86
C ILE A 366 -19.29 6.68 26.28
N LYS A 367 -19.67 7.90 26.67
CA LYS A 367 -21.05 8.25 27.06
C LYS A 367 -22.03 7.93 25.93
N TYR A 368 -21.72 8.35 24.71
CA TYR A 368 -22.56 8.07 23.54
C TYR A 368 -22.66 6.57 23.25
N PHE A 369 -21.54 5.84 23.30
CA PHE A 369 -21.48 4.41 23.06
C PHE A 369 -22.39 3.66 24.03
N VAL A 370 -22.24 3.92 25.33
CA VAL A 370 -23.05 3.25 26.37
C VAL A 370 -24.52 3.61 26.22
N LEU A 371 -24.87 4.89 26.09
CA LEU A 371 -26.26 5.32 25.93
C LEU A 371 -26.92 4.77 24.67
N THR A 372 -26.15 4.58 23.59
CA THR A 372 -26.68 4.07 22.32
C THR A 372 -26.79 2.56 22.35
N PHE A 373 -25.67 1.83 22.49
CA PHE A 373 -25.63 0.39 22.30
C PHE A 373 -26.21 -0.40 23.47
N CYS A 374 -26.20 0.15 24.69
CA CYS A 374 -26.85 -0.46 25.85
C CYS A 374 -28.33 -0.01 26.00
N SER A 375 -28.88 0.80 25.09
CA SER A 375 -30.32 1.12 25.07
C SER A 375 -31.21 -0.04 24.64
N VAL A 376 -30.62 -1.12 24.13
CA VAL A 376 -31.30 -2.35 23.76
C VAL A 376 -30.76 -3.50 24.61
N ASN A 377 -31.54 -4.56 24.78
CA ASN A 377 -31.07 -5.73 25.53
C ASN A 377 -29.89 -6.41 24.80
N GLN A 378 -28.71 -6.42 25.44
CA GLN A 378 -27.47 -7.02 24.94
C GLN A 378 -27.07 -8.32 25.69
N SER A 379 -27.99 -8.92 26.46
CA SER A 379 -27.69 -10.04 27.38
C SER A 379 -27.12 -11.29 26.70
N TYR A 380 -27.31 -11.43 25.39
CA TYR A 380 -26.73 -12.53 24.61
C TYR A 380 -25.20 -12.43 24.53
N TRP A 381 -24.67 -11.20 24.47
CA TRP A 381 -23.24 -10.93 24.26
C TRP A 381 -22.54 -10.42 25.53
N LEU A 382 -23.23 -9.59 26.32
CA LEU A 382 -22.71 -8.98 27.55
C LEU A 382 -22.97 -9.86 28.77
N LYS A 383 -22.33 -11.03 28.82
CA LYS A 383 -22.14 -11.78 30.07
C LYS A 383 -21.14 -11.05 30.95
N PHE A 384 -21.07 -11.38 32.25
CA PHE A 384 -20.24 -10.67 33.23
C PHE A 384 -18.78 -10.44 32.76
N GLY A 385 -18.11 -11.49 32.27
CA GLY A 385 -16.73 -11.37 31.76
C GLY A 385 -16.60 -10.48 30.51
N SER A 386 -17.53 -10.59 29.55
CA SER A 386 -17.55 -9.73 28.35
C SER A 386 -17.82 -8.26 28.70
N TYR A 387 -18.66 -8.02 29.71
CA TYR A 387 -18.95 -6.68 30.21
C TYR A 387 -17.71 -6.02 30.81
N GLU A 388 -16.97 -6.73 31.68
CA GLU A 388 -15.74 -6.23 32.28
C GLU A 388 -14.69 -5.89 31.20
N LYS A 389 -14.51 -6.77 30.21
CA LYS A 389 -13.60 -6.54 29.07
C LYS A 389 -13.97 -5.28 28.28
N LEU A 390 -15.26 -5.12 27.97
CA LEU A 390 -15.73 -3.94 27.22
C LEU A 390 -15.58 -2.67 28.03
N ALA A 391 -15.93 -2.70 29.33
CA ALA A 391 -15.77 -1.56 30.22
C ALA A 391 -14.30 -1.14 30.30
N LYS A 392 -13.40 -2.10 30.54
CA LYS A 392 -11.94 -1.88 30.55
C LYS A 392 -11.45 -1.27 29.24
N LEU A 393 -11.86 -1.84 28.10
CA LEU A 393 -11.51 -1.33 26.78
C LEU A 393 -11.96 0.13 26.59
N LEU A 394 -13.19 0.47 26.97
CA LEU A 394 -13.73 1.82 26.79
C LEU A 394 -12.92 2.87 27.58
N TYR A 395 -12.45 2.55 28.77
CA TYR A 395 -11.67 3.47 29.62
C TYR A 395 -10.17 3.49 29.30
N GLU A 396 -9.57 2.34 28.99
CA GLU A 396 -8.11 2.23 28.80
C GLU A 396 -7.68 2.49 27.35
N ASP A 397 -8.51 2.12 26.36
CA ASP A 397 -8.20 2.27 24.94
C ASP A 397 -9.47 2.66 24.15
N THR A 398 -9.93 3.87 24.44
CA THR A 398 -11.13 4.44 23.82
C THR A 398 -11.01 4.56 22.30
N GLU A 399 -9.81 4.81 21.76
CA GLU A 399 -9.61 4.93 20.32
C GLU A 399 -9.69 3.59 19.60
N LYS A 400 -9.20 2.48 20.20
CA LYS A 400 -9.50 1.13 19.72
C LYS A 400 -11.00 0.86 19.70
N ALA A 401 -11.69 1.13 20.79
CA ALA A 401 -13.14 0.94 20.88
C ALA A 401 -13.87 1.71 19.78
N ARG A 402 -13.48 2.97 19.56
CA ARG A 402 -14.05 3.84 18.53
C ARG A 402 -13.75 3.37 17.12
N ALA A 403 -12.52 2.96 16.82
CA ALA A 403 -12.14 2.43 15.51
C ALA A 403 -12.97 1.18 15.16
N LEU A 404 -13.03 0.22 16.09
CA LEU A 404 -13.81 -1.01 15.95
C LEU A 404 -15.30 -0.72 15.80
N THR A 405 -15.84 0.23 16.56
CA THR A 405 -17.25 0.62 16.47
C THR A 405 -17.58 1.21 15.10
N LEU A 406 -16.76 2.13 14.59
CA LEU A 406 -16.99 2.74 13.27
C LEU A 406 -16.90 1.72 12.14
N LEU A 407 -15.94 0.80 12.22
CA LEU A 407 -15.82 -0.32 11.29
C LEU A 407 -17.01 -1.29 11.39
N ALA A 408 -17.45 -1.63 12.60
CA ALA A 408 -18.57 -2.53 12.85
C ALA A 408 -19.88 -1.95 12.33
N ILE A 409 -20.12 -0.65 12.53
CA ILE A 409 -21.29 0.05 11.97
C ILE A 409 -21.23 -0.02 10.44
N SER A 410 -20.07 0.21 9.85
CA SER A 410 -19.89 0.18 8.39
C SER A 410 -20.09 -1.24 7.82
N GLY A 411 -19.52 -2.26 8.45
CA GLY A 411 -19.65 -3.65 8.01
C GLY A 411 -21.07 -4.22 8.17
N ASN A 412 -21.82 -3.75 9.17
CA ASN A 412 -23.19 -4.20 9.42
C ASN A 412 -24.27 -3.36 8.73
N ALA A 413 -23.97 -2.20 8.16
CA ALA A 413 -24.92 -1.39 7.40
C ALA A 413 -25.23 -2.00 6.04
#